data_AF-A0A1R2CZT6-F1
#
_entry.id   AF-A0A1R2CZT6-F1
#
_cell.length_a   1.000
_cell.length_b   1.000
_cell.length_c   1.000
_cell.angle_alpha   90.00
_cell.angle_beta   90.00
_cell.angle_gamma   90.00
#
_symmetry.space_group_name_H-M   'P 1'
#
loop_
_entity.id
_entity.type
_entity.pdbx_description
1 polymer ?
#
loop_
_entity_poly.entity_id
_entity_poly.type
_entity_poly.pdbx_seq_one_letter_code
_entity_poly.pdbx_strand_id
1 'polypeptide(L)'
;MIFLLTLFLLSLPQISLSCFTYSCSTLDDQVCATLDNDTHTFITLNEKGCGSGFSCSRIDMENEIVLSKNLMINCIESSDEQVAYNITLNTMVECGIRNVNVTDYEQNTTEFLNNPCVDLCYDEYGGNYTCLCGMDGMSYCLPNKSSGIYDEFWNICDKNDNMIDNKTMQLWEHLLVNFIEMITAPYCADDLFPEIDVPNLDYIIDEIALIVNIGAVGVLVFM
;
A
#
# COMPACT_ATOMS: atom_id res chain seq x y z
N MET A 1 35.21 47.49 -7.33
CA MET A 1 35.33 46.03 -7.48
C MET A 1 34.58 45.39 -6.33
N ILE A 2 33.26 45.20 -6.46
CA ILE A 2 32.42 44.48 -5.52
C ILE A 2 31.41 43.72 -6.39
N PHE A 3 31.64 42.43 -6.60
CA PHE A 3 30.67 41.53 -7.22
C PHE A 3 29.70 41.11 -6.12
N LEU A 4 28.50 41.68 -6.11
CA LEU A 4 27.36 41.13 -5.37
C LEU A 4 26.87 39.91 -6.15
N LEU A 5 27.31 38.72 -5.74
CA LEU A 5 26.74 37.45 -6.18
C LEU A 5 25.50 37.19 -5.32
N THR A 6 24.34 37.70 -5.73
CA THR A 6 23.06 37.33 -5.14
C THR A 6 22.76 35.87 -5.50
N LEU A 7 23.12 34.98 -4.60
CA LEU A 7 22.72 33.58 -4.58
C LEU A 7 21.21 33.54 -4.31
N PHE A 8 20.41 33.61 -5.38
CA PHE A 8 19.00 33.26 -5.34
C PHE A 8 18.92 31.74 -5.15
N LEU A 9 18.96 31.32 -3.90
CA LEU A 9 18.48 30.00 -3.48
C LEU A 9 17.01 29.94 -3.88
N LEU A 10 16.74 29.40 -5.08
CA LEU A 10 15.42 28.93 -5.47
C LEU A 10 15.03 27.85 -4.46
N SER A 11 14.35 28.27 -3.39
CA SER A 11 13.52 27.40 -2.58
C SER A 11 12.40 26.93 -3.50
N LEU A 12 12.68 25.86 -4.26
CA LEU A 12 11.62 25.07 -4.87
C LEU A 12 10.67 24.72 -3.73
N PRO A 13 9.37 25.07 -3.81
CA PRO A 13 8.42 24.61 -2.82
C PRO A 13 8.52 23.09 -2.82
N GLN A 14 8.96 22.54 -1.69
CA GLN A 14 8.81 21.11 -1.45
C GLN A 14 7.30 20.91 -1.43
N ILE A 15 6.75 20.44 -2.55
CA ILE A 15 5.40 19.93 -2.60
C ILE A 15 5.48 18.67 -1.73
N SER A 16 5.20 18.80 -0.43
CA SER A 16 4.88 17.63 0.36
C SER A 16 3.60 17.10 -0.28
N LEU A 17 3.69 15.99 -1.01
CA LEU A 17 2.50 15.27 -1.40
C LEU A 17 1.84 14.83 -0.09
N SER A 18 0.80 15.54 0.32
CA SER A 18 -0.07 15.10 1.39
C SER A 18 -0.79 13.86 0.90
N CYS A 19 -0.63 12.75 1.62
CA CYS A 19 -1.34 11.53 1.34
C CYS A 19 -2.85 11.74 1.53
N PHE A 20 -3.66 11.06 0.72
CA PHE A 20 -5.11 11.06 0.90
C PHE A 20 -5.48 10.23 2.13
N THR A 21 -6.44 10.72 2.92
CA THR A 21 -7.08 9.95 3.99
C THR A 21 -8.40 9.39 3.46
N TYR A 22 -8.66 8.12 3.73
CA TYR A 22 -9.84 7.43 3.25
C TYR A 22 -10.81 7.10 4.39
N SER A 23 -12.11 7.07 4.07
CA SER A 23 -13.16 6.57 4.96
C SER A 23 -14.25 5.88 4.16
N CYS A 24 -15.08 5.08 4.82
CA CYS A 24 -16.18 4.36 4.20
C CYS A 24 -17.52 5.00 4.57
N SER A 25 -18.42 5.11 3.59
CA SER A 25 -19.83 5.45 3.83
C SER A 25 -20.74 4.87 2.74
N THR A 26 -22.04 4.80 3.00
CA THR A 26 -23.01 4.49 1.95
C THR A 26 -23.09 5.64 0.94
N LEU A 27 -22.73 5.36 -0.31
CA LEU A 27 -22.99 6.23 -1.46
C LEU A 27 -24.03 5.60 -2.42
N ASP A 28 -24.32 6.30 -3.52
CA ASP A 28 -25.12 5.76 -4.63
C ASP A 28 -24.36 4.62 -5.33
N ASP A 29 -25.05 3.60 -5.84
CA ASP A 29 -24.41 2.38 -6.40
C ASP A 29 -23.61 2.61 -7.69
N GLN A 30 -23.75 3.78 -8.31
CA GLN A 30 -22.95 4.23 -9.44
C GLN A 30 -21.75 5.10 -9.03
N VAL A 31 -21.63 5.45 -7.74
CA VAL A 31 -20.55 6.29 -7.22
C VAL A 31 -19.52 5.41 -6.54
N CYS A 32 -18.28 5.45 -7.01
CA CYS A 32 -17.17 4.77 -6.37
C CYS A 32 -16.68 5.54 -5.14
N ALA A 33 -16.43 6.84 -5.31
CA ALA A 33 -15.86 7.66 -4.26
C ALA A 33 -16.23 9.14 -4.42
N THR A 34 -16.11 9.89 -3.33
CA THR A 34 -16.21 11.36 -3.34
C THR A 34 -15.02 12.00 -2.65
N LEU A 35 -14.52 13.10 -3.19
CA LEU A 35 -13.48 13.91 -2.59
C LEU A 35 -14.10 15.05 -1.79
N ASP A 36 -13.68 15.22 -0.54
CA ASP A 36 -14.08 16.34 0.30
C ASP A 36 -13.60 17.67 -0.30
N ASN A 37 -14.54 18.60 -0.45
CA ASN A 37 -14.28 19.86 -1.14
C ASN A 37 -13.49 20.87 -0.30
N ASP A 38 -13.48 20.72 1.04
CA ASP A 38 -12.83 21.67 1.93
C ASP A 38 -11.35 21.31 2.13
N THR A 39 -11.06 20.02 2.28
CA THR A 39 -9.72 19.51 2.56
C THR A 39 -8.95 19.06 1.32
N HIS A 40 -9.66 18.68 0.24
CA HIS A 40 -9.09 18.09 -0.99
C HIS A 40 -8.12 16.92 -0.74
N THR A 41 -8.18 16.32 0.44
CA THR A 41 -7.29 15.23 0.89
C THR A 41 -8.07 14.10 1.52
N PHE A 42 -9.36 14.31 1.81
CA PHE A 42 -10.23 13.28 2.37
C PHE A 42 -11.11 12.65 1.28
N ILE A 43 -11.00 11.34 1.11
CA ILE A 43 -11.76 10.55 0.14
C ILE A 43 -12.75 9.67 0.90
N THR A 44 -14.01 9.73 0.52
CA THR A 44 -15.05 8.83 1.02
C THR A 44 -15.35 7.77 -0.03
N LEU A 45 -15.10 6.51 0.32
CA LEU A 45 -15.34 5.33 -0.49
C LEU A 45 -16.76 4.82 -0.29
N ASN A 46 -17.34 4.23 -1.34
CA ASN A 46 -18.65 3.59 -1.26
C ASN A 46 -18.55 2.22 -0.59
N GLU A 47 -19.09 2.10 0.63
CA GLU A 47 -19.06 0.87 1.41
C GLU A 47 -19.91 -0.27 0.81
N LYS A 48 -20.77 0.04 -0.16
CA LYS A 48 -21.58 -0.97 -0.88
C LYS A 48 -20.85 -1.55 -2.10
N GLY A 49 -19.64 -1.07 -2.39
CA GLY A 49 -18.97 -1.35 -3.64
C GLY A 49 -19.66 -0.70 -4.85
N CYS A 50 -19.29 -1.16 -6.03
CA CYS A 50 -19.97 -0.79 -7.27
C CYS A 50 -21.11 -1.78 -7.58
N GLY A 51 -22.19 -1.28 -8.20
CA GLY A 51 -23.29 -2.13 -8.67
C GLY A 51 -22.84 -3.23 -9.66
N SER A 52 -23.69 -4.23 -9.88
CA SER A 52 -23.36 -5.34 -10.79
C SER A 52 -22.98 -4.87 -12.19
N GLY A 53 -21.84 -5.37 -12.70
CA GLY A 53 -21.30 -4.97 -14.01
C GLY A 53 -20.43 -3.71 -13.97
N PHE A 54 -20.16 -3.18 -12.77
CA PHE A 54 -19.29 -2.03 -12.57
C PHE A 54 -18.20 -2.34 -11.56
N SER A 55 -17.08 -1.62 -11.67
CA SER A 55 -15.93 -1.74 -10.76
C SER A 55 -15.36 -0.36 -10.45
N CYS A 56 -14.48 -0.31 -9.45
CA CYS A 56 -13.63 0.83 -9.23
C CYS A 56 -12.16 0.43 -9.19
N SER A 57 -11.32 1.25 -9.80
CA SER A 57 -9.87 1.14 -9.76
C SER A 57 -9.36 2.32 -8.95
N ARG A 58 -8.59 2.04 -7.89
CA ARG A 58 -7.98 3.06 -7.03
C ARG A 58 -7.08 3.96 -7.85
N ILE A 59 -6.25 3.38 -8.71
CA ILE A 59 -5.30 4.12 -9.55
C ILE A 59 -6.06 5.10 -10.45
N ASP A 60 -7.15 4.65 -11.09
CA ASP A 60 -7.94 5.50 -11.98
C ASP A 60 -8.68 6.59 -11.19
N MET A 61 -9.22 6.25 -10.03
CA MET A 61 -9.86 7.21 -9.11
C MET A 61 -8.88 8.28 -8.64
N GLU A 62 -7.69 7.91 -8.15
CA GLU A 62 -6.65 8.84 -7.70
C GLU A 62 -6.17 9.72 -8.86
N ASN A 63 -5.95 9.15 -10.04
CA ASN A 63 -5.57 9.90 -11.23
C ASN A 63 -6.64 10.93 -11.61
N GLU A 64 -7.91 10.54 -11.59
CA GLU A 64 -9.03 11.44 -11.88
C GLU A 64 -9.08 12.57 -10.85
N ILE A 65 -8.97 12.26 -9.55
CA ILE A 65 -8.91 13.27 -8.48
C ILE A 65 -7.76 14.27 -8.70
N VAL A 66 -6.56 13.79 -9.05
CA VAL A 66 -5.39 14.65 -9.27
C VAL A 66 -5.53 15.52 -10.52
N LEU A 67 -6.09 14.97 -11.61
CA LEU A 67 -6.14 15.63 -12.92
C LEU A 67 -7.35 16.57 -13.06
N SER A 68 -8.54 16.12 -12.66
CA SER A 68 -9.79 16.85 -12.88
C SER A 68 -10.31 17.55 -11.62
N LYS A 69 -9.80 17.18 -10.44
CA LYS A 69 -10.34 17.62 -9.14
C LYS A 69 -11.84 17.32 -9.02
N ASN A 70 -12.30 16.24 -9.65
CA ASN A 70 -13.68 15.82 -9.56
C ASN A 70 -14.01 15.49 -8.10
N LEU A 71 -15.08 16.10 -7.59
CA LEU A 71 -15.57 15.84 -6.24
C LEU A 71 -16.30 14.50 -6.13
N MET A 72 -16.62 13.87 -7.26
CA MET A 72 -17.37 12.63 -7.35
C MET A 72 -16.79 11.79 -8.48
N ILE A 73 -16.43 10.54 -8.14
CA ILE A 73 -15.88 9.54 -9.05
C ILE A 73 -16.91 8.44 -9.20
N ASN A 74 -17.37 8.24 -10.42
CA ASN A 74 -18.34 7.18 -10.73
C ASN A 74 -17.63 5.84 -10.91
N CYS A 75 -18.35 4.76 -10.63
CA CYS A 75 -17.93 3.43 -11.02
C CYS A 75 -17.81 3.33 -12.56
N ILE A 76 -16.90 2.50 -13.03
CA ILE A 76 -16.68 2.24 -14.45
C ILE A 76 -17.30 0.89 -14.83
N GLU A 77 -17.86 0.80 -16.04
CA GLU A 77 -18.37 -0.47 -16.55
C GLU A 77 -17.21 -1.47 -16.60
N SER A 78 -17.37 -2.59 -15.90
CA SER A 78 -16.35 -3.62 -15.86
C SER A 78 -16.24 -4.21 -17.26
N SER A 79 -15.07 -4.08 -17.89
CA SER A 79 -14.74 -4.97 -18.99
C SER A 79 -14.73 -6.39 -18.41
N ASP A 80 -15.43 -7.34 -19.04
CA ASP A 80 -15.46 -8.76 -18.67
C ASP A 80 -14.06 -9.42 -18.57
N GLU A 81 -12.98 -8.69 -18.87
CA GLU A 81 -11.63 -8.99 -18.43
C GLU A 81 -11.50 -8.79 -16.91
N GLN A 82 -12.14 -9.69 -16.14
CA GLN A 82 -11.51 -10.07 -14.89
C GLN A 82 -10.09 -10.49 -15.25
N VAL A 83 -9.10 -9.81 -14.67
CA VAL A 83 -7.72 -10.29 -14.69
C VAL A 83 -7.73 -11.58 -13.89
N ALA A 84 -8.16 -12.67 -14.53
CA ALA A 84 -7.88 -13.99 -14.06
C ALA A 84 -6.36 -14.04 -14.05
N TYR A 85 -5.78 -13.90 -12.86
CA TYR A 85 -4.38 -14.18 -12.65
C TYR A 85 -4.14 -15.53 -13.33
N ASN A 86 -3.39 -15.52 -14.43
CA ASN A 86 -3.04 -16.72 -15.16
C ASN A 86 -2.00 -17.44 -14.30
N ILE A 87 -2.48 -17.98 -13.17
CA ILE A 87 -1.71 -18.74 -12.21
C ILE A 87 -1.29 -19.99 -12.96
N THR A 88 -0.07 -19.96 -13.48
CA THR A 88 0.49 -21.07 -14.23
C THR A 88 0.81 -22.17 -13.22
N LEU A 89 0.22 -23.35 -13.42
CA LEU A 89 0.25 -24.46 -12.47
C LEU A 89 1.67 -25.01 -12.23
N ASN A 90 2.03 -25.11 -10.95
CA ASN A 90 3.02 -26.01 -10.33
C ASN A 90 4.48 -25.95 -10.84
N THR A 91 4.94 -24.81 -11.35
CA THR A 91 6.40 -24.62 -11.51
C THR A 91 6.98 -24.13 -10.20
N MET A 92 8.04 -24.79 -9.73
CA MET A 92 8.83 -24.31 -8.60
C MET A 92 9.72 -23.15 -9.08
N VAL A 93 9.82 -22.09 -8.28
CA VAL A 93 10.56 -20.86 -8.55
C VAL A 93 11.54 -20.60 -7.41
N GLU A 94 12.74 -20.15 -7.73
CA GLU A 94 13.74 -19.78 -6.72
C GLU A 94 13.30 -18.53 -5.95
N CYS A 95 13.46 -18.56 -4.62
CA CYS A 95 13.07 -17.47 -3.73
C CYS A 95 13.93 -16.20 -3.84
N GLY A 96 15.13 -16.36 -4.40
CA GLY A 96 16.19 -15.35 -4.39
C GLY A 96 17.08 -15.48 -3.15
N ILE A 97 17.78 -14.39 -2.81
CA ILE A 97 18.74 -14.35 -1.70
C ILE A 97 18.20 -13.42 -0.62
N ARG A 98 18.09 -13.93 0.61
CA ARG A 98 17.83 -13.12 1.80
C ARG A 98 19.12 -12.44 2.25
N ASN A 99 19.13 -11.12 2.32
CA ASN A 99 20.27 -10.41 2.89
C ASN A 99 20.11 -10.31 4.40
N VAL A 100 20.63 -11.30 5.13
CA VAL A 100 20.57 -11.38 6.61
C VAL A 100 21.41 -10.31 7.32
N ASN A 101 22.25 -9.56 6.59
CA ASN A 101 23.04 -8.46 7.14
C ASN A 101 22.31 -7.12 7.08
N VAL A 102 21.13 -7.05 6.45
CA VAL A 102 20.23 -5.92 6.63
C VAL A 102 19.59 -6.15 8.00
N THR A 103 20.29 -5.72 9.04
CA THR A 103 19.88 -5.88 10.44
C THR A 103 18.42 -5.50 10.57
N ASP A 104 17.63 -6.46 11.07
CA ASP A 104 16.36 -6.31 11.76
C ASP A 104 15.81 -4.88 11.77
N TYR A 105 15.23 -4.46 10.65
CA TYR A 105 14.20 -3.42 10.66
C TYR A 105 12.91 -4.01 11.25
N GLU A 106 13.04 -4.81 12.31
CA GLU A 106 11.98 -5.46 13.09
C GLU A 106 11.15 -4.44 13.89
N GLN A 107 11.44 -3.13 13.82
CA GLN A 107 10.75 -2.14 14.66
C GLN A 107 10.24 -0.87 13.98
N ASN A 108 10.65 -0.53 12.75
CA ASN A 108 10.40 0.83 12.23
C ASN A 108 9.47 0.93 11.02
N THR A 109 9.00 -0.16 10.42
CA THR A 109 7.96 -0.11 9.37
C THR A 109 6.55 0.09 9.93
N THR A 110 6.36 -0.11 11.24
CA THR A 110 5.16 0.25 11.99
C THR A 110 5.30 1.57 12.75
N GLU A 111 6.45 2.26 12.68
CA GLU A 111 6.54 3.62 13.23
C GLU A 111 5.68 4.54 12.36
N PHE A 112 4.52 4.89 12.89
CA PHE A 112 3.66 5.96 12.39
C PHE A 112 4.48 7.23 12.22
N LEU A 113 4.91 7.53 11.00
CA LEU A 113 5.64 8.75 10.73
C LEU A 113 4.63 9.88 10.54
N ASN A 114 4.39 10.64 11.61
CA ASN A 114 3.64 11.91 11.59
C ASN A 114 4.34 13.02 10.75
N ASN A 115 5.40 12.68 10.01
CA ASN A 115 6.22 13.61 9.24
C ASN A 115 6.46 13.01 7.84
N PRO A 116 6.61 13.83 6.77
CA PRO A 116 6.87 13.31 5.44
C PRO A 116 8.14 12.44 5.45
N CYS A 117 8.02 11.20 5.01
CA CYS A 117 9.07 10.17 4.95
C CYS A 117 10.34 10.57 4.15
N VAL A 118 10.38 11.77 3.57
CA VAL A 118 11.44 12.28 2.70
C VAL A 118 12.83 12.20 3.35
N ASP A 119 12.91 12.29 4.68
CA ASP A 119 14.18 12.28 5.43
C ASP A 119 14.44 10.99 6.23
N LEU A 120 13.50 10.03 6.28
CA LEU A 120 13.52 8.92 7.25
C LEU A 120 13.57 7.52 6.64
N CYS A 121 13.34 7.39 5.33
CA CYS A 121 13.50 6.13 4.60
C CYS A 121 14.97 5.86 4.22
N TYR A 122 15.90 6.03 5.18
CA TYR A 122 17.30 5.64 5.04
C TYR A 122 17.60 4.45 5.95
N ASP A 123 18.25 3.39 5.44
CA ASP A 123 18.88 2.44 6.35
C ASP A 123 20.12 3.05 7.02
N GLU A 124 20.60 2.38 8.07
CA GLU A 124 21.84 2.72 8.78
C GLU A 124 23.09 2.75 7.89
N TYR A 125 23.00 2.23 6.66
CA TYR A 125 24.04 2.23 5.63
C TYR A 125 23.81 3.27 4.51
N GLY A 126 22.77 4.11 4.61
CA GLY A 126 22.42 5.13 3.62
C GLY A 126 21.67 4.63 2.38
N GLY A 127 21.11 3.42 2.41
CA GLY A 127 20.20 2.90 1.40
C GLY A 127 18.89 3.67 1.39
N ASN A 128 18.47 4.14 0.21
CA ASN A 128 17.27 4.94 0.03
C ASN A 128 16.07 4.01 -0.25
N TYR A 129 15.03 4.07 0.59
CA TYR A 129 13.78 3.31 0.40
C TYR A 129 12.69 4.20 -0.19
N THR A 130 11.79 3.58 -0.93
CA THR A 130 10.63 4.27 -1.51
C THR A 130 9.62 4.58 -0.41
N CYS A 131 9.29 5.87 -0.28
CA CYS A 131 8.15 6.35 0.50
C CYS A 131 6.85 6.13 -0.28
N LEU A 132 5.85 5.55 0.37
CA LEU A 132 4.51 5.35 -0.16
C LEU A 132 3.46 5.98 0.76
N CYS A 133 2.32 6.37 0.19
CA CYS A 133 1.19 6.88 0.94
C CYS A 133 0.27 5.73 1.36
N GLY A 134 -0.04 5.67 2.65
CA GLY A 134 -1.13 4.83 3.16
C GLY A 134 -2.49 5.47 2.93
N MET A 135 -3.54 4.65 3.00
CA MET A 135 -4.93 5.07 2.88
C MET A 135 -5.48 5.72 4.18
N ASP A 136 -4.66 5.83 5.22
CA ASP A 136 -4.95 6.56 6.44
C ASP A 136 -4.45 8.03 6.39
N GLY A 137 -3.86 8.45 5.26
CA GLY A 137 -3.25 9.78 5.10
C GLY A 137 -1.82 9.87 5.64
N MET A 138 -1.22 8.76 6.05
CA MET A 138 0.14 8.72 6.58
C MET A 138 1.12 8.26 5.50
N SER A 139 2.41 8.57 5.70
CA SER A 139 3.50 8.10 4.83
C SER A 139 4.23 6.94 5.47
N TYR A 140 4.58 5.94 4.66
CA TYR A 140 5.25 4.72 5.09
C TYR A 140 6.48 4.45 4.22
N CYS A 141 7.49 3.79 4.79
CA CYS A 141 8.58 3.23 3.99
C CYS A 141 8.18 1.83 3.51
N LEU A 142 8.38 1.55 2.23
CA LEU A 142 8.19 0.21 1.69
C LEU A 142 9.13 -0.77 2.44
N PRO A 143 8.60 -1.83 3.07
CA PRO A 143 9.43 -2.76 3.82
C PRO A 143 10.40 -3.51 2.89
N ASN A 144 11.63 -3.69 3.37
CA ASN A 144 12.63 -4.49 2.66
C ASN A 144 12.16 -5.96 2.61
N LYS A 145 12.29 -6.64 1.47
CA LYS A 145 11.98 -8.09 1.34
C LYS A 145 12.74 -8.95 2.36
N SER A 146 13.91 -8.51 2.84
CA SER A 146 14.70 -9.23 3.85
C SER A 146 14.28 -8.95 5.31
N SER A 147 13.35 -8.02 5.55
CA SER A 147 12.85 -7.65 6.88
C SER A 147 12.01 -8.76 7.52
N GLY A 148 11.81 -8.68 8.84
CA GLY A 148 11.03 -9.66 9.61
C GLY A 148 9.56 -9.77 9.21
N ILE A 149 8.99 -8.76 8.54
CA ILE A 149 7.63 -8.82 7.96
C ILE A 149 7.49 -10.02 7.01
N TYR A 150 8.56 -10.38 6.31
CA TYR A 150 8.58 -11.47 5.34
C TYR A 150 9.24 -12.75 5.90
N ASP A 151 9.36 -12.90 7.22
CA ASP A 151 9.96 -14.10 7.81
C ASP A 151 9.23 -15.38 7.42
N GLU A 152 7.90 -15.34 7.32
CA GLU A 152 7.13 -16.50 6.91
C GLU A 152 7.47 -16.94 5.48
N PHE A 153 7.52 -15.99 4.53
CA PHE A 153 8.02 -16.22 3.18
C PHE A 153 9.38 -16.91 3.19
N TRP A 154 10.35 -16.37 3.93
CA TRP A 154 11.69 -16.93 4.00
C TRP A 154 11.73 -18.29 4.67
N ASN A 155 10.92 -18.50 5.72
CA ASN A 155 10.79 -19.80 6.38
C ASN A 155 10.24 -20.87 5.42
N ILE A 156 9.26 -20.52 4.58
CA ILE A 156 8.73 -21.44 3.56
C ILE A 156 9.83 -21.74 2.53
N CYS A 157 10.57 -20.72 2.07
CA CYS A 157 11.68 -20.88 1.15
C CYS A 157 12.78 -21.78 1.69
N ASP A 158 13.26 -21.52 2.91
CA ASP A 158 14.35 -22.26 3.57
C ASP A 158 13.97 -23.73 3.79
N LYS A 159 12.69 -24.02 4.08
CA LYS A 159 12.17 -25.39 4.24
C LYS A 159 12.11 -26.18 2.93
N ASN A 160 12.10 -25.50 1.78
CA ASN A 160 11.90 -26.09 0.46
C ASN A 160 13.13 -25.89 -0.45
N ASP A 161 14.34 -25.94 0.13
CA ASP A 161 15.61 -25.79 -0.61
C ASP A 161 15.68 -24.50 -1.45
N ASN A 162 15.19 -23.38 -0.89
CA ASN A 162 15.06 -22.06 -1.55
C ASN A 162 14.14 -22.04 -2.77
N MET A 163 13.16 -22.93 -2.82
CA MET A 163 12.17 -22.99 -3.89
C MET A 163 10.74 -22.95 -3.34
N ILE A 164 9.85 -22.24 -4.02
CA ILE A 164 8.40 -22.26 -3.73
C ILE A 164 7.61 -22.39 -5.01
N ASP A 165 6.35 -22.83 -4.93
CA ASP A 165 5.52 -22.85 -6.12
C ASP A 165 5.22 -21.43 -6.61
N ASN A 166 5.07 -21.27 -7.92
CA ASN A 166 4.85 -19.98 -8.56
C ASN A 166 3.59 -19.25 -8.05
N LYS A 167 2.55 -19.97 -7.62
CA LYS A 167 1.35 -19.34 -7.06
C LYS A 167 1.66 -18.67 -5.73
N THR A 168 2.36 -19.37 -4.84
CA THR A 168 2.84 -18.81 -3.58
C THR A 168 3.79 -17.63 -3.82
N MET A 169 4.69 -17.70 -4.80
CA MET A 169 5.56 -16.57 -5.14
C MET A 169 4.74 -15.33 -5.57
N GLN A 170 3.80 -15.48 -6.50
CA GLN A 170 2.96 -14.38 -6.99
C GLN A 170 2.16 -13.72 -5.87
N LEU A 171 1.70 -14.51 -4.90
CA LEU A 171 0.99 -14.02 -3.73
C LEU A 171 1.86 -13.11 -2.86
N TRP A 172 3.10 -13.53 -2.59
CA TRP A 172 4.06 -12.74 -1.82
C TRP A 172 4.57 -11.52 -2.59
N GLU A 173 4.73 -11.61 -3.91
CA GLU A 173 5.05 -10.46 -4.76
C GLU A 173 3.92 -9.41 -4.73
N HIS A 174 2.67 -9.87 -4.77
CA HIS A 174 1.51 -9.00 -4.64
C HIS A 174 1.48 -8.32 -3.25
N LEU A 175 1.66 -9.09 -2.18
CA LEU A 175 1.73 -8.54 -0.82
C LEU A 175 2.86 -7.51 -0.70
N LEU A 176 4.04 -7.78 -1.26
CA LEU A 176 5.18 -6.86 -1.21
C LEU A 176 4.86 -5.50 -1.87
N VAL A 177 4.15 -5.52 -3.00
CA VAL A 177 3.82 -4.29 -3.73
C VAL A 177 2.70 -3.51 -3.06
N ASN A 178 1.71 -4.20 -2.47
CA ASN A 178 0.50 -3.58 -1.91
C ASN A 178 0.48 -3.55 -0.37
N PHE A 179 1.59 -3.88 0.30
CA PHE A 179 1.63 -4.06 1.76
C PHE A 179 1.07 -2.86 2.52
N ILE A 180 1.47 -1.64 2.12
CA ILE A 180 1.06 -0.40 2.78
C ILE A 180 -0.43 -0.17 2.61
N GLU A 181 -0.95 -0.34 1.39
CA GLU A 181 -2.38 -0.26 1.12
C GLU A 181 -3.15 -1.29 1.95
N MET A 182 -2.70 -2.54 2.00
CA MET A 182 -3.42 -3.61 2.69
C MET A 182 -3.51 -3.40 4.21
N ILE A 183 -2.49 -2.81 4.85
CA ILE A 183 -2.52 -2.56 6.30
C ILE A 183 -3.17 -1.23 6.69
N THR A 184 -3.35 -0.30 5.74
CA THR A 184 -3.91 1.04 5.99
C THR A 184 -5.29 1.27 5.37
N ALA A 185 -5.72 0.37 4.49
CA ALA A 185 -7.01 0.41 3.82
C ALA A 185 -8.16 0.44 4.83
N PRO A 186 -9.16 1.31 4.65
CA PRO A 186 -10.39 1.22 5.43
C PRO A 186 -11.17 -0.04 5.02
N TYR A 187 -12.05 -0.52 5.91
CA TYR A 187 -12.69 -1.83 5.81
C TYR A 187 -13.52 -2.12 4.54
N CYS A 188 -13.85 -1.12 3.73
CA CYS A 188 -14.63 -1.28 2.50
C CYS A 188 -13.78 -1.23 1.22
N ALA A 189 -12.49 -0.97 1.36
CA ALA A 189 -11.61 -0.81 0.22
C ALA A 189 -11.31 -2.14 -0.48
N ASP A 190 -11.34 -3.26 0.26
CA ASP A 190 -11.21 -4.63 -0.26
C ASP A 190 -12.37 -4.99 -1.21
N ASP A 191 -13.61 -4.69 -0.81
CA ASP A 191 -14.79 -4.92 -1.64
C ASP A 191 -14.87 -3.98 -2.85
N LEU A 192 -14.28 -2.79 -2.74
CA LEU A 192 -14.35 -1.75 -3.77
C LEU A 192 -13.21 -1.84 -4.79
N PHE A 193 -12.01 -2.23 -4.37
CA PHE A 193 -10.79 -2.24 -5.17
C PHE A 193 -10.28 -3.68 -5.37
N PRO A 194 -10.57 -4.31 -6.52
CA PRO A 194 -10.13 -5.68 -6.81
C PRO A 194 -8.61 -5.87 -6.76
N GLU A 195 -7.84 -4.79 -6.90
CA GLU A 195 -6.38 -4.82 -6.80
C GLU A 195 -5.84 -4.91 -5.36
N ILE A 196 -6.68 -4.60 -4.36
CA ILE A 196 -6.36 -4.77 -2.92
C ILE A 196 -6.90 -6.11 -2.43
N ASP A 197 -7.98 -6.60 -3.05
CA ASP A 197 -8.48 -7.94 -2.79
C ASP A 197 -7.44 -9.00 -3.18
N VAL A 198 -6.95 -9.71 -2.17
CA VAL A 198 -6.07 -10.85 -2.35
C VAL A 198 -6.88 -12.11 -2.08
N PRO A 199 -7.20 -12.90 -3.12
CA PRO A 199 -7.94 -14.14 -2.92
C PRO A 199 -7.14 -15.08 -1.99
N ASN A 200 -7.74 -15.45 -0.86
CA ASN A 200 -7.13 -16.21 0.24
C ASN A 200 -6.16 -15.42 1.14
N LEU A 201 -6.33 -14.11 1.25
CA LEU A 201 -5.62 -13.32 2.24
C LEU A 201 -5.84 -13.86 3.67
N ASP A 202 -7.02 -14.37 4.00
CA ASP A 202 -7.31 -15.03 5.29
C ASP A 202 -6.30 -16.13 5.65
N TYR A 203 -5.81 -16.89 4.67
CA TYR A 203 -4.79 -17.93 4.89
C TYR A 203 -3.43 -17.33 5.28
N ILE A 204 -3.12 -16.12 4.81
CA ILE A 204 -1.87 -15.41 5.12
C ILE A 204 -2.03 -14.53 6.38
N ILE A 205 -3.17 -13.84 6.53
CA ILE A 205 -3.47 -12.92 7.63
C ILE A 205 -3.69 -13.67 8.93
N ASP A 206 -4.31 -14.85 8.96
CA ASP A 206 -4.42 -15.61 10.22
C ASP A 206 -3.03 -15.93 10.84
N GLU A 207 -1.96 -15.97 10.02
CA GLU A 207 -0.57 -16.11 10.47
C GLU A 207 0.17 -14.75 10.64
N ILE A 208 -0.03 -13.76 9.74
CA ILE A 208 0.57 -12.40 9.83
C ILE A 208 -0.06 -11.57 10.96
N ALA A 209 -1.34 -11.73 11.28
CA ALA A 209 -2.00 -11.04 12.39
C ALA A 209 -1.37 -11.40 13.75
N LEU A 210 -0.64 -12.52 13.84
CA LEU A 210 0.17 -12.86 15.00
C LEU A 210 1.41 -11.94 15.13
N ILE A 211 1.97 -11.47 14.02
CA ILE A 211 3.12 -10.55 13.95
C ILE A 211 2.63 -9.10 14.15
N VAL A 212 1.52 -8.72 13.51
CA VAL A 212 0.93 -7.37 13.67
C VAL A 212 0.38 -7.18 15.08
N ASN A 213 -0.09 -8.22 15.79
CA ASN A 213 -0.45 -8.12 17.21
C ASN A 213 0.72 -7.79 18.14
N ILE A 214 1.98 -7.86 17.71
CA ILE A 214 3.11 -7.42 18.54
C ILE A 214 3.33 -5.91 18.39
N GLY A 215 2.90 -5.29 17.28
CA GLY A 215 2.91 -3.83 17.07
C GLY A 215 1.58 -3.12 17.33
N ALA A 216 0.44 -3.80 17.13
CA ALA A 216 -0.92 -3.23 17.18
C ALA A 216 -1.64 -3.44 18.52
N VAL A 217 -1.01 -4.08 19.53
CA VAL A 217 -1.50 -4.01 20.93
C VAL A 217 -1.50 -2.57 21.46
N GLY A 218 -0.90 -1.61 20.74
CA GLY A 218 -1.09 -0.17 20.98
C GLY A 218 -2.32 0.48 20.32
N VAL A 219 -2.96 -0.14 19.33
CA VAL A 219 -3.98 0.52 18.48
C VAL A 219 -5.34 -0.21 18.42
N LEU A 220 -5.41 -1.52 18.70
CA LEU A 220 -6.68 -2.28 18.64
C LEU A 220 -7.41 -2.41 19.99
N VAL A 221 -7.20 -1.48 20.94
CA VAL A 221 -8.03 -1.36 22.15
C VAL A 221 -8.59 0.05 22.28
N PHE A 222 -9.10 0.67 21.21
CA PHE A 222 -10.07 1.78 21.31
C PHE A 222 -10.78 1.99 19.95
N MET A 223 -11.72 1.12 19.59
CA MET A 223 -12.99 1.46 18.94
C MET A 223 -14.05 0.42 19.29
#